data_AF-A0A321L469-F1
#
_entry.id   AF-A0A321L469-F1
#
_cell.length_a   1.000
_cell.length_b   1.000
_cell.length_c   1.000
_cell.angle_alpha   90.00
_cell.angle_beta   90.00
_cell.angle_gamma   90.00
#
_symmetry.space_group_name_H-M   'P 1'
#
loop_
_entity.id
_entity.type
_entity.pdbx_description
1 polymer ?
#
loop_
_entity_poly.entity_id
_entity_poly.type
_entity_poly.pdbx_seq_one_letter_code
_entity_poly.pdbx_strand_id
1 'polypeptide(L)' 'MIPLLDDVPGALECITTEMIHVGDHWIVIGQALHVSISEKSPLAYFESSYGKVARHQPEALIEFNRSVQIEADPTS' A
#
# COMPACT_ATOMS: atom_id res chain seq x y z
N MET A 1 15.57 -6.09 22.48
CA MET A 1 14.24 -6.58 22.04
C MET A 1 13.47 -5.36 21.57
N ILE A 2 12.95 -5.38 20.34
CA ILE A 2 12.11 -4.31 19.78
C ILE A 2 10.65 -4.78 19.87
N PRO A 3 9.68 -3.93 20.25
CA PRO A 3 8.27 -4.31 20.29
C PRO A 3 7.73 -4.54 18.88
N LEU A 4 7.10 -5.69 18.66
CA LEU A 4 6.41 -6.05 17.42
C LEU A 4 4.91 -6.16 17.68
N LEU A 5 4.12 -5.67 16.74
CA LEU A 5 2.66 -5.83 16.77
C LEU A 5 2.28 -7.16 16.11
N ASP A 6 1.34 -7.86 16.72
CA ASP A 6 0.68 -9.00 16.09
C ASP A 6 -0.33 -8.52 15.03
N ASP A 7 -0.78 -9.43 14.16
CA ASP A 7 -1.84 -9.15 13.17
C ASP A 7 -1.51 -8.02 12.18
N VAL A 8 -0.28 -8.01 11.66
CA VAL A 8 0.19 -7.02 10.67
C VAL A 8 0.42 -7.63 9.28
N PRO A 9 0.30 -6.85 8.19
CA PRO A 9 0.67 -7.30 6.84
C PRO A 9 2.16 -7.62 6.71
N GLY A 10 3.02 -7.00 7.52
CA GLY A 10 4.43 -7.34 7.63
C GLY A 10 5.12 -6.53 8.72
N ALA A 11 6.31 -6.98 9.13
CA ALA A 11 7.16 -6.29 10.10
C ALA A 11 8.64 -6.36 9.71
N LEU A 12 9.39 -5.34 10.12
CA LEU A 12 10.83 -5.21 9.89
C LEU A 12 11.53 -4.94 11.22
N GLU A 13 12.51 -5.77 11.56
CA GLU A 13 13.47 -5.48 12.63
C GLU A 13 14.75 -4.97 11.99
N CYS A 14 15.12 -3.73 12.31
CA CYS A 14 16.25 -3.06 11.69
C CYS A 14 17.26 -2.56 12.72
N ILE A 15 18.53 -2.45 12.30
CA ILE A 15 19.51 -1.60 12.96
C ILE A 15 19.67 -0.29 12.19
N THR A 16 19.65 0.85 12.89
CA THR A 16 19.88 2.16 12.25
C THR A 16 21.32 2.25 11.76
N THR A 17 21.49 2.47 10.45
CA THR A 17 22.80 2.65 9.83
C THR A 17 23.14 4.11 9.61
N GLU A 18 22.12 4.98 9.43
CA GLU A 18 22.32 6.41 9.20
C GLU A 18 21.09 7.21 9.64
N MET A 19 21.32 8.45 10.06
CA MET A 19 20.29 9.45 10.30
C MET A 19 20.68 10.76 9.62
N ILE A 20 19.82 11.25 8.72
CA ILE A 20 20.07 12.45 7.91
C ILE A 20 19.07 13.53 8.32
N HIS A 21 19.56 14.71 8.71
CA HIS A 21 18.71 15.85 9.07
C HIS A 21 18.15 16.52 7.81
N VAL A 22 16.82 16.67 7.71
CA VAL A 22 16.14 17.26 6.54
C VAL A 22 15.00 18.17 6.99
N GLY A 23 15.26 19.48 7.01
CA GLY A 23 14.28 20.49 7.41
C GLY A 23 13.90 20.36 8.88
N ASP A 24 12.63 20.04 9.15
CA ASP A 24 12.05 19.80 10.46
C ASP A 24 11.94 18.30 10.83
N HIS A 25 12.46 17.40 9.98
CA HIS A 25 12.42 15.96 10.18
C HIS A 25 13.81 15.30 10.03
N TRP A 26 13.88 14.02 10.40
CA TRP A 26 15.02 13.15 10.14
C TRP A 26 14.62 12.02 9.19
N ILE A 27 15.46 11.75 8.19
CA ILE A 27 15.42 10.50 7.45
C ILE A 27 16.23 9.47 8.26
N VAL A 28 15.62 8.34 8.59
CA VAL A 28 16.27 7.24 9.30
C VAL A 28 16.46 6.08 8.33
N ILE A 29 17.71 5.69 8.09
CA ILE A 29 18.07 4.54 7.24
C ILE A 29 18.43 3.38 8.16
N GLY A 30 17.80 2.22 7.92
CA GLY A 30 18.06 1.01 8.70
C GLY A 30 18.35 -0.20 7.81
N GLN A 31 19.26 -1.05 8.26
CA GLN A 31 19.50 -2.37 7.68
C GLN A 31 18.52 -3.37 8.30
N ALA A 32 17.69 -4.01 7.46
CA ALA A 32 16.78 -5.06 7.89
C ALA A 32 17.58 -6.31 8.31
N LEU A 33 17.37 -6.74 9.55
CA LEU A 33 17.94 -7.96 10.13
C LEU A 33 16.94 -9.12 10.05
N HIS A 34 15.66 -8.84 10.31
CA HIS A 34 14.56 -9.79 10.17
C HIS A 34 13.37 -9.15 9.47
N VAL A 35 12.67 -9.96 8.67
CA VAL A 35 11.51 -9.56 7.88
C VAL A 35 10.42 -10.62 8.06
N SER A 36 9.20 -10.19 8.35
CA SER A 36 8.03 -11.06 8.33
C SER A 36 6.96 -10.48 7.40
N ILE A 37 6.24 -11.36 6.70
CA ILE A 37 5.22 -11.00 5.71
C ILE A 37 4.01 -11.90 5.95
N SER A 38 2.81 -11.36 5.75
CA SER A 38 1.57 -12.12 5.74
C SER A 38 0.70 -11.76 4.53
N GLU A 39 -0.30 -12.59 4.25
CA GLU A 39 -1.29 -12.37 3.17
C GLU A 39 -2.37 -11.33 3.54
N LYS A 40 -2.21 -10.63 4.67
CA LYS A 40 -3.18 -9.63 5.13
C LYS A 40 -3.14 -8.40 4.23
N SER A 41 -4.32 -7.87 3.93
CA SER A 41 -4.42 -6.64 3.15
C SER A 41 -3.93 -5.46 3.98
N PRO A 42 -3.07 -4.58 3.43
CA PRO A 42 -2.57 -3.43 4.17
C PRO A 42 -3.66 -2.37 4.36
N LEU A 43 -3.55 -1.61 5.46
CA LEU A 43 -4.29 -0.36 5.64
C LEU A 43 -3.71 0.70 4.70
N ALA A 44 -4.53 1.29 3.85
CA ALA A 44 -4.11 2.38 2.97
C ALA A 44 -4.43 3.73 3.62
N TYR A 45 -3.58 4.73 3.37
CA TYR A 45 -3.84 6.14 3.70
C TYR A 45 -3.65 6.99 2.45
N PHE A 46 -4.71 7.69 2.03
CA PHE A 46 -4.74 8.51 0.83
C PHE A 46 -5.72 9.66 1.02
N GLU A 47 -5.38 10.86 0.54
CA GLU A 47 -6.22 12.07 0.65
C GLU A 47 -6.77 12.31 2.07
N SER A 48 -5.91 12.21 3.07
CA SER A 48 -6.27 12.38 4.48
C SER A 48 -7.32 11.40 5.01
N SER A 49 -7.47 10.23 4.38
CA SER A 49 -8.44 9.21 4.76
C SER A 49 -7.85 7.81 4.77
N TYR A 50 -8.41 6.95 5.61
CA TYR A 50 -8.07 5.53 5.67
C TYR A 50 -8.94 4.72 4.70
N GLY A 51 -8.32 3.78 4.02
CA GLY A 51 -8.99 2.91 3.06
C GLY A 51 -8.37 1.52 2.99
N LYS A 52 -8.89 0.72 2.05
CA LYS A 52 -8.33 -0.57 1.69
C LYS A 52 -7.65 -0.45 0.33
N VAL A 53 -6.58 -1.20 0.11
CA VAL A 53 -6.01 -1.34 -1.23
C VAL A 53 -6.98 -2.17 -2.07
N ALA A 54 -7.42 -1.62 -3.21
CA ALA A 54 -8.22 -2.36 -4.18
C ALA A 54 -7.41 -3.57 -4.66
N ARG A 55 -7.97 -4.78 -4.52
CA ARG A 55 -7.40 -5.96 -5.18
C ARG A 55 -7.62 -5.80 -6.67
N HIS A 56 -6.58 -6.06 -7.47
CA HIS A 56 -6.73 -6.12 -8.92
C HIS A 56 -7.77 -7.20 -9.25
N GLN A 57 -8.98 -6.78 -9.59
CA GLN A 57 -10.04 -7.63 -10.10
C GLN A 57 -10.12 -7.37 -11.61
N PRO A 58 -9.58 -8.27 -12.45
CA PRO A 58 -9.65 -8.09 -13.91
C PRO A 58 -11.08 -7.97 -14.43
N GLU A 59 -12.07 -8.53 -13.71
CA GLU A 59 -13.51 -8.45 -14.00
C GLU A 59 -14.04 -6.99 -14.00
N ALA A 60 -13.56 -6.14 -13.10
CA ALA A 60 -14.07 -4.77 -12.93
C ALA A 60 -13.63 -3.83 -14.07
N LEU A 61 -12.45 -4.09 -14.67
CA LEU A 61 -12.01 -3.41 -15.89
C LEU A 61 -12.84 -3.83 -17.11
N ILE A 62 -13.33 -5.07 -17.14
CA ILE A 62 -14.20 -5.58 -18.21
C ILE A 62 -15.58 -4.92 -18.15
N GLU A 63 -16.17 -4.80 -16.95
CA GLU A 63 -17.46 -4.08 -16.78
C GLU A 63 -17.34 -2.60 -17.14
N PHE A 64 -16.28 -1.92 -16.67
CA PHE A 64 -16.04 -0.51 -17.01
C PHE A 64 -15.89 -0.31 -18.53
N ASN A 65 -15.11 -1.16 -19.21
CA ASN A 65 -14.96 -1.08 -20.67
C ASN A 65 -16.27 -1.39 -21.41
N ARG A 66 -17.13 -2.28 -20.89
CA ARG A 66 -18.43 -2.57 -21.48
C ARG A 66 -19.39 -1.39 -21.35
N SER A 67 -19.44 -0.71 -20.21
CA SER A 67 -20.30 0.48 -20.05
C SER A 67 -19.91 1.62 -20.98
N VAL A 68 -18.61 1.83 -21.21
CA VAL A 68 -18.11 2.87 -22.14
C VAL A 68 -18.47 2.56 -23.60
N GLN A 69 -18.54 1.28 -23.99
CA GLN A 69 -18.92 0.88 -25.36
C GLN A 69 -20.43 1.06 -25.65
N ILE A 70 -21.30 0.96 -24.63
CA ILE A 70 -22.75 1.11 -24.81
C ILE A 70 -23.15 2.58 -25.02
N GLU A 71 -22.41 3.54 -24.45
CA GLU A 71 -22.66 4.98 -24.66
C GLU A 71 -22.10 5.50 -26.00
N ALA A 72 -21.18 4.76 -26.64
CA ALA A 72 -20.50 5.18 -27.86
C ALA A 72 -21.18 4.71 -29.16
N ASP A 73 -22.37 4.10 -29.10
CA ASP A 73 -23.19 3.75 -30.27
C ASP A 73 -24.34 4.77 -30.45
N PRO A 74 -24.12 5.89 -31.16
CA PRO A 74 -25.21 6.79 -31.52
C PRO A 74 -26.02 6.14 -32.64
N THR A 75 -27.11 5.45 -32.28
CA THR A 75 -28.30 5.18 -33.12
C THR A 75 -28.04 4.86 -34.60
N SER A 76 -28.13 3.58 -34.94
CA SER A 76 -28.52 3.17 -36.29
C SER A 76 -29.92 3.66 -36.66
#